data_AF-A0A1S9RUL4-F1
#
_entry.id   AF-A0A1S9RUL4-F1
#
_cell.length_a   1.000
_cell.length_b   1.000
_cell.length_c   1.000
_cell.angle_alpha   90.00
_cell.angle_beta   90.00
_cell.angle_gamma   90.00
#
_symmetry.space_group_name_H-M   'P 1'
#
loop_
_entity.id
_entity.type
_entity.pdbx_description
1 polymer ?
#
loop_
_entity_poly.entity_id
_entity_poly.type
_entity_poly.pdbx_seq_one_letter_code
_entity_poly.pdbx_strand_id
1 'polypeptide(L)'
;MPSITPSLTFASKQITCRIKPSMHRVALFTPTKALSGSSLHQSPTLLQDQHGFGFAKSNPRQEKPRSSGVTEIRGPYYSVCFTTLYSESVTHTSLGNGEAIPSGRPGHLQNGRACSFSLFQEKQLREIIDLAPDHGVFVSTGGWAEHLLTHPDPNAVFDRYLRKCKDLGFDVIELSSGFLSFPEDDWLRLVDKVQSYKLEPKPELGIQFGAGGDTPAAGLESIGSSDPGKLVNLGRKFLDTGVKRLMIESEGITENVNSWRTDVVSTIMKELPVERVMFEAADPKVLNWYIREFGIDVNLFVDHSQIVQLTCLRSGIWGTADTWGKIVTFRPNQTK
;
A
#
# COMPACT_ATOMS: atom_id res chain seq x y z
N MET A 1 63.36 17.03 -2.96
CA MET A 1 63.83 18.35 -2.48
C MET A 1 65.01 18.78 -3.35
N PRO A 2 65.26 20.08 -3.59
CA PRO A 2 64.40 21.27 -3.40
C PRO A 2 63.68 21.60 -4.74
N SER A 3 63.09 22.77 -5.07
CA SER A 3 62.99 24.09 -4.42
C SER A 3 61.69 24.84 -4.78
N ILE A 4 61.01 25.36 -3.76
CA ILE A 4 60.34 26.69 -3.64
C ILE A 4 59.83 27.37 -4.92
N THR A 5 58.52 27.65 -4.95
CA THR A 5 57.90 28.78 -5.68
C THR A 5 57.06 29.65 -4.71
N PRO A 6 57.05 30.99 -4.86
CA PRO A 6 56.48 31.90 -3.84
C PRO A 6 54.99 32.24 -4.04
N SER A 7 54.39 32.76 -2.97
CA SER A 7 53.03 33.28 -2.90
C SER A 7 52.84 34.59 -3.65
N LEU A 8 51.61 34.82 -4.15
CA LEU A 8 51.16 36.13 -4.65
C LEU A 8 49.74 36.43 -4.18
N THR A 9 49.64 37.23 -3.13
CA THR A 9 48.42 37.95 -2.73
C THR A 9 48.17 39.10 -3.70
N PHE A 10 46.94 39.28 -4.18
CA PHE A 10 46.56 40.51 -4.90
C PHE A 10 45.22 41.07 -4.43
N ALA A 11 45.16 42.40 -4.40
CA ALA A 11 44.17 43.16 -3.63
C ALA A 11 42.91 43.54 -4.42
N SER A 12 41.89 43.91 -3.64
CA SER A 12 40.57 44.41 -4.06
C SER A 12 40.61 45.52 -5.13
N LYS A 13 39.70 45.41 -6.11
CA LYS A 13 39.07 46.57 -6.77
C LYS A 13 37.57 46.33 -6.87
N GLN A 14 36.79 47.13 -6.14
CA GLN A 14 35.34 47.21 -6.30
C GLN A 14 35.00 47.84 -7.66
N ILE A 15 34.01 47.27 -8.35
CA ILE A 15 33.35 47.91 -9.50
C ILE A 15 31.87 48.06 -9.14
N THR A 16 31.42 49.30 -8.96
CA THR A 16 30.03 49.66 -8.69
C THR A 16 29.28 49.86 -10.00
N CYS A 17 28.26 49.04 -10.26
CA CYS A 17 27.31 49.28 -11.35
C CYS A 17 25.94 49.66 -10.77
N ARG A 18 25.42 50.83 -11.14
CA ARG A 18 24.11 51.33 -10.68
C ARG A 18 22.99 50.70 -11.51
N ILE A 19 22.06 50.00 -10.86
CA ILE A 19 20.80 49.57 -11.46
C ILE A 19 19.71 50.61 -11.14
N LYS A 20 18.98 51.09 -12.15
CA LYS A 20 17.79 51.94 -11.98
C LYS A 20 16.56 51.07 -11.71
N PRO A 21 15.66 51.43 -10.78
CA PRO A 21 14.42 50.68 -10.57
C PRO A 21 13.41 50.97 -11.68
N SER A 22 12.83 49.91 -12.25
CA SER A 22 11.64 49.98 -13.12
C SER A 22 10.42 49.53 -12.32
N MET A 23 9.38 50.37 -12.25
CA MET A 23 8.12 49.99 -11.62
C MET A 23 7.38 48.98 -12.49
N HIS A 24 7.00 47.84 -11.92
CA HIS A 24 6.03 46.93 -12.51
C HIS A 24 4.82 46.81 -11.57
N ARG A 25 3.61 46.92 -12.15
CA ARG A 25 2.34 46.89 -11.43
C ARG A 25 2.16 45.56 -10.71
N VAL A 26 1.90 45.62 -9.40
CA VAL A 26 1.35 44.48 -8.66
C VAL A 26 -0.11 44.31 -9.08
N ALA A 27 -0.42 43.19 -9.74
CA ALA A 27 -1.79 42.76 -9.97
C ALA A 27 -2.32 42.08 -8.69
N LEU A 28 -3.29 42.71 -8.03
CA LEU A 28 -4.00 42.13 -6.89
C LEU A 28 -4.89 40.98 -7.38
N PHE A 29 -4.55 39.74 -7.04
CA PHE A 29 -5.42 38.59 -7.23
C PHE A 29 -6.50 38.57 -6.14
N THR A 30 -7.76 38.82 -6.54
CA THR A 30 -8.93 38.63 -5.68
C THR A 30 -9.23 37.13 -5.50
N PRO A 31 -9.41 36.63 -4.26
CA PRO A 31 -9.75 35.24 -4.03
C PRO A 31 -11.25 35.00 -4.22
N THR A 32 -11.65 34.56 -5.41
CA THR A 32 -13.01 34.08 -5.66
C THR A 32 -13.01 32.78 -6.44
N LYS A 33 -13.10 31.67 -5.71
CA LYS A 33 -13.98 30.53 -5.99
C LYS A 33 -14.09 29.68 -4.73
N ALA A 34 -15.27 29.69 -4.13
CA ALA A 34 -15.62 28.63 -3.19
C ALA A 34 -15.63 27.32 -3.98
N LEU A 35 -14.86 26.32 -3.52
CA LEU A 35 -14.93 24.97 -4.07
C LEU A 35 -16.23 24.34 -3.59
N SER A 36 -17.28 24.50 -4.39
CA SER A 36 -18.46 23.64 -4.31
C SER A 36 -17.99 22.19 -4.53
N GLY A 37 -18.22 21.32 -3.56
CA GLY A 37 -17.82 19.91 -3.64
C GLY A 37 -18.53 19.21 -4.80
N SER A 38 -17.86 19.14 -5.95
CA SER A 38 -18.23 18.26 -7.05
C SER A 38 -17.77 16.85 -6.69
N SER A 39 -18.70 15.92 -6.53
CA SER A 39 -18.36 14.50 -6.57
C SER A 39 -17.63 14.22 -7.88
N LEU A 40 -16.36 13.84 -7.80
CA LEU A 40 -15.54 13.48 -8.96
C LEU A 40 -16.12 12.20 -9.59
N HIS A 41 -17.06 12.35 -10.53
CA HIS A 41 -17.45 11.25 -11.40
C HIS A 41 -16.21 10.84 -12.20
N GLN A 42 -15.60 9.71 -11.83
CA GLN A 42 -14.49 9.14 -12.60
C GLN A 42 -15.00 8.80 -14.00
N SER A 43 -14.40 9.44 -15.01
CA SER A 43 -14.61 9.07 -16.41
C SER A 43 -14.20 7.60 -16.62
N PRO A 44 -14.91 6.84 -17.48
CA PRO A 44 -14.51 5.48 -17.82
C PRO A 44 -13.11 5.49 -18.44
N THR A 45 -12.33 4.43 -18.18
CA THR A 45 -11.07 4.21 -18.90
C THR A 45 -11.33 4.00 -20.38
N LEU A 46 -10.30 4.18 -21.21
CA LEU A 46 -10.36 3.80 -22.62
C LEU A 46 -10.76 2.33 -22.81
N LEU A 47 -10.41 1.41 -21.89
CA LEU A 47 -10.78 0.00 -21.98
C LEU A 47 -12.24 -0.28 -21.59
N GLN A 48 -12.90 0.64 -20.86
CA GLN A 48 -14.32 0.54 -20.51
C GLN A 48 -15.21 1.32 -21.49
N ASP A 49 -14.71 2.44 -22.03
CA ASP A 49 -15.43 3.29 -22.97
C ASP A 49 -15.63 2.60 -24.33
N GLN A 50 -16.88 2.45 -24.73
CA GLN A 50 -17.28 1.89 -26.03
C GLN A 50 -16.82 2.75 -27.22
N HIS A 51 -16.58 4.05 -27.02
CA HIS A 51 -16.00 4.95 -28.02
C HIS A 51 -14.47 5.01 -27.99
N GLY A 52 -13.84 4.41 -26.96
CA GLY A 52 -12.41 4.20 -26.85
C GLY A 52 -12.00 2.82 -27.36
N PHE A 53 -11.44 2.01 -26.47
CA PHE A 53 -11.01 0.62 -26.70
C PHE A 53 -11.93 -0.43 -26.05
N GLY A 54 -13.14 -0.07 -25.61
CA GLY A 54 -14.12 -1.00 -25.02
C GLY A 54 -14.68 -2.07 -25.98
N PHE A 55 -14.25 -2.07 -27.24
CA PHE A 55 -14.41 -3.17 -28.20
C PHE A 55 -13.37 -4.29 -28.00
N ALA A 56 -12.24 -4.00 -27.35
CA ALA A 56 -11.20 -4.98 -27.08
C ALA A 56 -11.63 -5.92 -25.94
N LYS A 57 -11.28 -7.20 -26.07
CA LYS A 57 -11.58 -8.18 -25.02
C LYS A 57 -10.76 -7.88 -23.76
N SER A 58 -11.44 -7.61 -22.66
CA SER A 58 -10.87 -7.58 -21.31
C SER A 58 -11.74 -8.35 -20.33
N ASN A 59 -11.14 -8.88 -19.27
CA ASN A 59 -11.89 -9.51 -18.19
C ASN A 59 -12.67 -8.45 -17.38
N PRO A 60 -13.96 -8.69 -17.05
CA PRO A 60 -14.74 -7.80 -16.18
C PRO A 60 -14.25 -7.87 -14.74
N ARG A 61 -14.08 -6.71 -14.10
CA ARG A 61 -13.77 -6.57 -12.66
C ARG A 61 -14.97 -6.04 -11.89
N GLN A 62 -15.05 -6.39 -10.60
CA GLN A 62 -15.96 -5.73 -9.66
C GLN A 62 -15.64 -4.22 -9.63
N GLU A 63 -16.65 -3.35 -9.66
CA GLU A 63 -16.48 -1.92 -9.41
C GLU A 63 -16.09 -1.68 -7.94
N LYS A 64 -15.52 -0.52 -7.58
CA LYS A 64 -15.39 -0.17 -6.15
C LYS A 64 -16.75 0.28 -5.62
N PRO A 65 -17.12 -0.05 -4.37
CA PRO A 65 -16.36 -0.77 -3.34
C PRO A 65 -16.16 -2.28 -3.61
N ARG A 66 -14.94 -2.79 -3.41
CA ARG A 66 -14.59 -4.21 -3.71
C ARG A 66 -14.45 -5.08 -2.47
N SER A 67 -15.01 -6.28 -2.56
CA SER A 67 -14.83 -7.37 -1.61
C SER A 67 -13.77 -8.38 -2.07
N SER A 68 -13.64 -8.59 -3.38
CA SER A 68 -12.65 -9.45 -4.01
C SER A 68 -11.87 -8.71 -5.09
N GLY A 69 -10.71 -9.24 -5.47
CA GLY A 69 -9.78 -8.59 -6.40
C GLY A 69 -9.27 -7.25 -5.86
N VAL A 70 -9.27 -7.08 -4.53
CA VAL A 70 -8.76 -5.90 -3.84
C VAL A 70 -7.26 -5.82 -4.11
N THR A 71 -6.80 -4.61 -4.40
CA THR A 71 -5.38 -4.31 -4.49
C THR A 71 -5.07 -3.27 -3.43
N GLU A 72 -4.05 -3.55 -2.63
CA GLU A 72 -3.38 -2.58 -1.78
C GLU A 72 -2.02 -2.27 -2.40
N ILE A 73 -1.62 -1.00 -2.41
CA ILE A 73 -0.31 -0.59 -2.94
C ILE A 73 0.58 -0.06 -1.81
N ARG A 74 1.83 -0.52 -1.77
CA ARG A 74 2.87 -0.06 -0.85
C ARG A 74 3.26 1.38 -1.19
N GLY A 75 3.24 2.25 -0.19
CA GLY A 75 3.61 3.66 -0.34
C GLY A 75 5.11 3.88 -0.51
N PRO A 76 5.54 5.14 -0.71
CA PRO A 76 6.93 5.49 -0.97
C PRO A 76 7.89 4.93 0.10
N TYR A 77 8.89 4.19 -0.37
CA TYR A 77 9.96 3.62 0.45
C TYR A 77 11.32 3.72 -0.26
N TYR A 78 11.53 2.98 -1.36
CA TYR A 78 12.75 3.11 -2.18
C TYR A 78 12.67 4.23 -3.22
N SER A 79 11.47 4.54 -3.72
CA SER A 79 11.24 5.61 -4.68
C SER A 79 10.85 6.91 -3.99
N VAL A 80 11.49 8.00 -4.40
CA VAL A 80 11.28 9.37 -3.89
C VAL A 80 10.00 9.98 -4.50
N CYS A 81 8.86 9.33 -4.25
CA CYS A 81 7.54 9.66 -4.78
C CYS A 81 6.81 10.68 -3.88
N PHE A 82 7.40 11.87 -3.73
CA PHE A 82 7.00 12.89 -2.73
C PHE A 82 6.16 14.06 -3.27
N THR A 83 5.76 14.06 -4.53
CA THR A 83 4.89 15.14 -5.06
C THR A 83 3.43 14.74 -4.98
N THR A 84 2.57 15.69 -4.61
CA THR A 84 1.10 15.55 -4.77
C THR A 84 0.78 15.13 -6.20
N LEU A 85 1.45 15.71 -7.20
CA LEU A 85 1.36 15.31 -8.62
C LEU A 85 1.67 13.83 -8.87
N TYR A 86 2.61 13.20 -8.15
CA TYR A 86 2.86 11.76 -8.29
C TYR A 86 1.74 10.95 -7.63
N SER A 87 1.34 11.30 -6.40
CA SER A 87 0.22 10.65 -5.70
C SER A 87 -1.09 10.77 -6.48
N GLU A 88 -1.41 11.97 -6.97
CA GLU A 88 -2.47 12.26 -7.95
C GLU A 88 -2.29 11.41 -9.21
N SER A 89 -1.11 11.35 -9.83
CA SER A 89 -0.93 10.56 -11.05
C SER A 89 -1.07 9.05 -10.86
N VAL A 90 -0.64 8.48 -9.73
CA VAL A 90 -0.92 7.07 -9.38
C VAL A 90 -2.42 6.90 -9.14
N THR A 91 -3.04 7.86 -8.46
CA THR A 91 -4.46 7.81 -8.09
C THR A 91 -5.43 8.12 -9.25
N HIS A 92 -4.98 8.83 -10.29
CA HIS A 92 -5.73 9.07 -11.53
C HIS A 92 -5.39 8.06 -12.63
N THR A 93 -4.12 7.68 -12.80
CA THR A 93 -3.70 6.79 -13.91
C THR A 93 -3.84 5.31 -13.54
N SER A 94 -3.53 4.95 -12.29
CA SER A 94 -3.63 3.57 -11.80
C SER A 94 -4.96 3.33 -11.07
N LEU A 95 -5.43 4.31 -10.29
CA LEU A 95 -6.71 4.26 -9.58
C LEU A 95 -7.87 5.00 -10.30
N GLY A 96 -7.66 5.41 -11.56
CA GLY A 96 -8.75 5.68 -12.51
C GLY A 96 -9.27 4.42 -13.22
N ASN A 97 -8.67 3.24 -13.00
CA ASN A 97 -8.99 1.99 -13.69
C ASN A 97 -10.27 1.30 -13.16
N GLY A 98 -11.39 2.03 -13.05
CA GLY A 98 -12.59 1.58 -12.34
C GLY A 98 -12.32 1.36 -10.86
N GLU A 99 -11.47 2.22 -10.29
CA GLU A 99 -10.86 2.10 -8.98
C GLU A 99 -11.38 3.20 -8.02
N ALA A 100 -12.67 3.58 -8.15
CA ALA A 100 -13.52 4.36 -7.23
C ALA A 100 -15.03 4.04 -7.52
N ILE A 101 -16.07 4.55 -6.82
CA ILE A 101 -16.10 5.56 -5.74
C ILE A 101 -16.96 5.14 -4.50
N PRO A 102 -18.30 5.28 -4.45
CA PRO A 102 -18.91 5.86 -3.25
C PRO A 102 -19.42 4.83 -2.22
N SER A 103 -19.35 5.24 -0.95
CA SER A 103 -20.07 4.69 0.21
C SER A 103 -20.21 3.16 0.29
N GLY A 104 -19.24 2.47 0.90
CA GLY A 104 -19.50 1.10 1.40
C GLY A 104 -18.29 0.28 1.87
N ARG A 105 -17.23 0.18 1.04
CA ARG A 105 -15.94 -0.50 1.34
C ARG A 105 -14.85 -0.36 0.23
N PRO A 106 -14.17 0.79 0.15
CA PRO A 106 -13.18 1.10 -0.90
C PRO A 106 -11.91 0.22 -1.04
N GLY A 107 -11.06 0.58 -2.02
CA GLY A 107 -9.72 0.00 -2.25
C GLY A 107 -8.68 0.54 -1.27
N HIS A 108 -7.40 0.13 -1.36
CA HIS A 108 -6.43 0.37 -0.29
C HIS A 108 -5.12 1.00 -0.81
N LEU A 109 -4.62 2.00 -0.09
CA LEU A 109 -3.30 2.61 -0.24
C LEU A 109 -2.59 2.48 1.11
N GLN A 110 -1.46 1.80 1.16
CA GLN A 110 -0.61 1.82 2.34
C GLN A 110 0.30 3.05 2.24
N ASN A 111 0.26 3.98 3.19
CA ASN A 111 1.20 5.10 3.21
C ASN A 111 2.52 4.69 3.88
N GLY A 112 3.25 3.81 3.20
CA GLY A 112 4.66 3.48 3.46
C GLY A 112 4.91 2.09 4.05
N ARG A 113 6.01 1.44 3.62
CA ARG A 113 6.64 0.33 4.34
C ARG A 113 7.43 0.90 5.53
N ALA A 114 7.53 0.14 6.61
CA ALA A 114 8.45 0.40 7.72
C ALA A 114 8.44 1.88 8.16
N CYS A 115 7.25 2.38 8.48
CA CYS A 115 7.07 3.59 9.28
C CYS A 115 7.43 4.91 8.60
N SER A 116 7.67 4.91 7.27
CA SER A 116 8.16 6.08 6.54
C SER A 116 7.26 7.31 6.66
N PHE A 117 5.94 7.15 6.84
CA PHE A 117 5.00 8.26 7.09
C PHE A 117 5.39 9.14 8.29
N SER A 118 6.08 8.58 9.30
CA SER A 118 6.51 9.33 10.49
C SER A 118 7.61 10.37 10.20
N LEU A 119 8.27 10.26 9.04
CA LEU A 119 9.29 11.19 8.56
C LEU A 119 8.69 12.36 7.75
N PHE A 120 7.40 12.30 7.43
CA PHE A 120 6.73 13.37 6.67
C PHE A 120 6.40 14.54 7.59
N GLN A 121 6.53 15.75 7.05
CA GLN A 121 5.89 16.92 7.64
C GLN A 121 4.37 16.74 7.58
N GLU A 122 3.68 17.05 8.67
CA GLU A 122 2.24 16.75 8.83
C GLU A 122 1.36 17.30 7.71
N LYS A 123 1.66 18.51 7.20
CA LYS A 123 0.89 19.11 6.10
C LYS A 123 0.94 18.24 4.84
N GLN A 124 2.14 17.81 4.43
CA GLN A 124 2.34 16.97 3.26
C GLN A 124 1.77 15.56 3.45
N LEU A 125 1.82 15.01 4.66
CA LEU A 125 1.18 13.74 4.96
C LEU A 125 -0.34 13.84 4.83
N ARG A 126 -0.95 14.90 5.36
CA ARG A 126 -2.38 15.19 5.20
C ARG A 126 -2.75 15.39 3.73
N GLU A 127 -1.98 16.16 2.97
CA GLU A 127 -2.19 16.32 1.52
C GLU A 127 -2.22 14.98 0.75
N ILE A 128 -1.50 13.95 1.21
CA ILE A 128 -1.57 12.59 0.62
C ILE A 128 -2.78 11.79 1.15
N ILE A 129 -3.09 11.90 2.44
CA ILE A 129 -4.22 11.19 3.06
C ILE A 129 -5.56 11.72 2.53
N ASP A 130 -5.72 13.04 2.45
CA ASP A 130 -6.96 13.72 2.06
C ASP A 130 -7.34 13.43 0.58
N LEU A 131 -6.40 13.01 -0.27
CA LEU A 131 -6.67 12.53 -1.64
C LEU A 131 -7.35 11.15 -1.67
N ALA A 132 -7.18 10.31 -0.65
CA ALA A 132 -7.66 8.93 -0.67
C ALA A 132 -9.20 8.80 -0.58
N PRO A 133 -9.91 9.53 0.31
CA PRO A 133 -11.37 9.52 0.36
C PRO A 133 -12.05 9.92 -0.95
N ASP A 134 -11.56 10.97 -1.62
CA ASP A 134 -12.09 11.48 -2.90
C ASP A 134 -12.03 10.42 -4.02
N HIS A 135 -11.09 9.48 -3.91
CA HIS A 135 -10.90 8.38 -4.85
C HIS A 135 -11.41 7.02 -4.36
N GLY A 136 -12.15 6.96 -3.25
CA GLY A 136 -12.60 5.69 -2.71
C GLY A 136 -11.43 4.75 -2.42
N VAL A 137 -10.49 5.24 -1.60
CA VAL A 137 -9.32 4.52 -1.11
C VAL A 137 -9.16 4.76 0.39
N PHE A 138 -8.83 3.70 1.13
CA PHE A 138 -8.45 3.76 2.54
C PHE A 138 -6.93 3.92 2.70
N VAL A 139 -6.50 4.57 3.78
CA VAL A 139 -5.08 4.71 4.11
C VAL A 139 -4.65 3.80 5.29
N SER A 140 -3.64 2.97 5.07
CA SER A 140 -2.93 2.19 6.11
C SER A 140 -1.62 2.85 6.55
N THR A 141 -1.25 2.70 7.83
CA THR A 141 0.00 3.22 8.43
C THR A 141 1.26 2.43 8.09
N GLY A 142 1.12 1.18 7.63
CA GLY A 142 2.26 0.26 7.62
C GLY A 142 2.65 -0.22 9.04
N GLY A 143 3.52 -1.24 9.12
CA GLY A 143 4.08 -1.81 10.35
C GLY A 143 4.95 -0.87 11.20
N TRP A 144 4.35 0.12 11.86
CA TRP A 144 5.00 0.95 12.91
C TRP A 144 4.60 0.55 14.33
N ALA A 145 3.48 -0.17 14.47
CA ALA A 145 2.96 -0.64 15.75
C ALA A 145 4.02 -1.39 16.57
N GLU A 146 4.80 -2.26 15.92
CA GLU A 146 5.85 -3.08 16.54
C GLU A 146 6.88 -2.23 17.30
N HIS A 147 7.45 -1.21 16.66
CA HIS A 147 8.42 -0.33 17.31
C HIS A 147 7.84 0.30 18.58
N LEU A 148 6.59 0.78 18.52
CA LEU A 148 5.91 1.42 19.64
C LEU A 148 5.70 0.48 20.83
N LEU A 149 5.54 -0.83 20.57
CA LEU A 149 5.42 -1.86 21.61
C LEU A 149 6.75 -2.15 22.35
N THR A 150 7.89 -1.75 21.78
CA THR A 150 9.21 -1.88 22.44
C THR A 150 9.51 -0.76 23.45
N HIS A 151 8.65 0.26 23.56
CA HIS A 151 8.82 1.34 24.53
C HIS A 151 8.59 0.88 25.98
N PRO A 152 9.20 1.53 26.99
CA PRO A 152 9.01 1.18 28.41
C PRO A 152 7.56 1.28 28.91
N ASP A 153 6.74 2.15 28.32
CA ASP A 153 5.29 2.22 28.53
C ASP A 153 4.60 2.08 27.17
N PRO A 154 4.39 0.84 26.69
CA PRO A 154 3.78 0.61 25.39
C PRO A 154 2.31 1.03 25.38
N ASN A 155 1.63 1.00 26.54
CA ASN A 155 0.22 1.36 26.63
C ASN A 155 0.00 2.85 26.33
N ALA A 156 0.67 3.75 27.06
CA ALA A 156 0.50 5.18 26.88
C ALA A 156 1.05 5.67 25.52
N VAL A 157 2.13 5.06 25.03
CA VAL A 157 2.68 5.36 23.70
C VAL A 157 1.70 4.95 22.61
N PHE A 158 1.15 3.74 22.65
CA PHE A 158 0.19 3.26 21.65
C PHE A 158 -1.12 4.06 21.68
N ASP A 159 -1.60 4.46 22.87
CA ASP A 159 -2.78 5.34 22.98
C ASP A 159 -2.55 6.72 22.36
N ARG A 160 -1.34 7.29 22.46
CA ARG A 160 -0.99 8.54 21.77
C ARG A 160 -0.91 8.34 20.26
N TYR A 161 -0.36 7.22 19.81
CA TYR A 161 -0.27 6.84 18.40
C TYR A 161 -1.65 6.73 17.74
N LEU A 162 -2.56 5.93 18.30
CA LEU A 162 -3.90 5.75 17.74
C LEU A 162 -4.69 7.06 17.67
N ARG A 163 -4.58 7.93 18.69
CA ARG A 163 -5.15 9.29 18.63
C ARG A 163 -4.56 10.12 17.50
N LYS A 164 -3.24 10.07 17.29
CA LYS A 164 -2.60 10.83 16.21
C LYS A 164 -2.93 10.28 14.82
N CYS A 165 -3.01 8.96 14.64
CA CYS A 165 -3.47 8.35 13.40
C CYS A 165 -4.90 8.77 13.06
N LYS A 166 -5.81 8.79 14.06
CA LYS A 166 -7.19 9.24 13.86
C LYS A 166 -7.29 10.73 13.51
N ASP A 167 -6.48 11.57 14.16
CA ASP A 167 -6.36 13.00 13.85
C ASP A 167 -5.79 13.25 12.44
N LEU A 168 -4.81 12.46 12.00
CA LEU A 168 -4.21 12.55 10.67
C LEU A 168 -5.12 12.04 9.54
N GLY A 169 -6.19 11.30 9.85
CA GLY A 169 -7.12 10.76 8.86
C GLY A 169 -6.82 9.34 8.40
N PHE A 170 -5.95 8.58 9.08
CA PHE A 170 -5.75 7.16 8.76
C PHE A 170 -7.01 6.34 9.07
N ASP A 171 -7.28 5.35 8.21
CA ASP A 171 -8.39 4.40 8.38
C ASP A 171 -7.91 3.10 9.04
N VAL A 172 -6.78 2.59 8.56
CA VAL A 172 -6.26 1.25 8.86
C VAL A 172 -4.98 1.36 9.69
N ILE A 173 -4.90 0.57 10.76
CA ILE A 173 -3.68 0.35 11.53
C ILE A 173 -3.18 -1.06 11.23
N GLU A 174 -2.00 -1.14 10.64
CA GLU A 174 -1.31 -2.40 10.43
C GLU A 174 -0.71 -2.91 11.74
N LEU A 175 -0.91 -4.18 12.04
CA LEU A 175 -0.37 -4.87 13.21
C LEU A 175 0.47 -6.04 12.71
N SER A 176 1.78 -5.81 12.56
CA SER A 176 2.74 -6.82 12.11
C SER A 176 3.34 -7.60 13.29
N SER A 177 3.74 -8.85 13.04
CA SER A 177 4.43 -9.75 14.00
C SER A 177 5.89 -9.99 13.70
N GLY A 178 6.37 -9.59 12.52
CA GLY A 178 7.60 -10.12 11.94
C GLY A 178 8.80 -10.02 12.87
N PHE A 179 8.86 -8.94 13.65
CA PHE A 179 9.95 -8.68 14.60
C PHE A 179 9.62 -9.01 16.06
N LEU A 180 8.35 -9.20 16.44
CA LEU A 180 7.93 -9.30 17.83
C LEU A 180 7.27 -10.65 18.16
N SER A 181 7.90 -11.42 19.03
CA SER A 181 7.30 -12.60 19.65
C SER A 181 6.52 -12.18 20.90
N PHE A 182 5.19 -12.21 20.82
CA PHE A 182 4.31 -11.97 21.97
C PHE A 182 3.03 -12.83 21.87
N PRO A 183 2.35 -13.14 23.00
CA PRO A 183 1.24 -14.09 23.03
C PRO A 183 0.05 -13.72 22.14
N GLU A 184 -0.67 -14.73 21.66
CA GLU A 184 -1.89 -14.55 20.84
C GLU A 184 -2.96 -13.72 21.57
N ASP A 185 -3.08 -13.85 22.88
CA ASP A 185 -4.04 -13.07 23.68
C ASP A 185 -3.67 -11.57 23.73
N ASP A 186 -2.38 -11.23 23.64
CA ASP A 186 -1.92 -9.84 23.57
C ASP A 186 -2.15 -9.25 22.18
N TRP A 187 -2.04 -10.06 21.11
CA TRP A 187 -2.48 -9.67 19.77
C TRP A 187 -3.96 -9.29 19.74
N LEU A 188 -4.82 -10.13 20.33
CA LEU A 188 -6.26 -9.86 20.39
C LEU A 188 -6.56 -8.58 21.19
N ARG A 189 -5.85 -8.36 22.31
CA ARG A 189 -5.92 -7.09 23.07
C ARG A 189 -5.52 -5.87 22.24
N LEU A 190 -4.52 -5.97 21.36
CA LEU A 190 -4.14 -4.86 20.46
C LEU A 190 -5.20 -4.60 19.39
N VAL A 191 -5.78 -5.65 18.81
CA VAL A 191 -6.89 -5.56 17.86
C VAL A 191 -8.09 -4.82 18.50
N ASP A 192 -8.50 -5.24 19.69
CA ASP A 192 -9.57 -4.58 20.46
C ASP A 192 -9.23 -3.11 20.76
N LYS A 193 -7.96 -2.83 21.12
CA LYS A 193 -7.48 -1.47 21.39
C LYS A 193 -7.58 -0.59 20.13
N VAL A 194 -7.16 -1.06 18.96
CA VAL A 194 -7.32 -0.33 17.69
C VAL A 194 -8.80 -0.04 17.40
N GLN A 195 -9.67 -1.05 17.52
CA GLN A 195 -11.12 -0.90 17.26
C GLN A 195 -11.79 0.09 18.21
N SER A 196 -11.33 0.18 19.47
CA SER A 196 -11.86 1.14 20.45
C SER A 196 -11.74 2.60 19.98
N TYR A 197 -10.68 2.92 19.24
CA TYR A 197 -10.44 4.24 18.63
C TYR A 197 -11.16 4.48 17.28
N LYS A 198 -12.03 3.55 16.86
CA LYS A 198 -12.74 3.59 15.57
C LYS A 198 -11.77 3.65 14.37
N LEU A 199 -10.72 2.83 14.47
CA LEU A 199 -9.75 2.53 13.43
C LEU A 199 -9.88 1.03 13.07
N GLU A 200 -9.44 0.65 11.87
CA GLU A 200 -9.53 -0.71 11.38
C GLU A 200 -8.19 -1.44 11.56
N PRO A 201 -8.09 -2.46 12.43
CA PRO A 201 -6.89 -3.28 12.51
C PRO A 201 -6.78 -4.16 11.27
N LYS A 202 -5.57 -4.21 10.69
CA LYS A 202 -5.15 -5.17 9.67
C LYS A 202 -3.95 -5.97 10.21
N PRO A 203 -4.19 -7.11 10.88
CA PRO A 203 -3.16 -8.02 11.35
C PRO A 203 -2.38 -8.62 10.17
N GLU A 204 -1.07 -8.68 10.30
CA GLU A 204 -0.16 -9.27 9.32
C GLU A 204 0.51 -10.51 9.90
N LEU A 205 0.31 -11.63 9.20
CA LEU A 205 0.63 -12.97 9.65
C LEU A 205 1.84 -13.52 8.89
N GLY A 206 2.98 -13.54 9.57
CA GLY A 206 4.17 -14.29 9.15
C GLY A 206 3.97 -15.80 9.35
N ILE A 207 4.50 -16.62 8.44
CA ILE A 207 4.55 -18.07 8.64
C ILE A 207 5.56 -18.47 9.73
N GLN A 208 6.65 -17.72 9.86
CA GLN A 208 7.76 -17.97 10.78
C GLN A 208 8.12 -16.68 11.55
N PHE A 209 8.76 -16.84 12.72
CA PHE A 209 9.32 -15.70 13.43
C PHE A 209 10.48 -15.08 12.61
N GLY A 210 10.56 -13.75 12.53
CA GLY A 210 11.50 -13.03 11.67
C GLY A 210 10.97 -12.73 10.26
N ALA A 211 9.86 -13.35 9.82
CA ALA A 211 9.26 -13.09 8.50
C ALA A 211 8.51 -11.75 8.48
N GLY A 212 8.80 -10.90 7.48
CA GLY A 212 8.36 -9.50 7.38
C GLY A 212 9.47 -8.51 7.71
N GLY A 213 10.66 -9.01 8.01
CA GLY A 213 11.82 -8.24 8.44
C GLY A 213 13.00 -8.18 7.46
N ASP A 214 12.86 -8.72 6.25
CA ASP A 214 13.97 -8.93 5.31
C ASP A 214 15.04 -9.87 5.90
N THR A 215 14.59 -10.93 6.59
CA THR A 215 15.46 -11.97 7.15
C THR A 215 15.96 -12.88 6.03
N PRO A 216 17.28 -13.06 5.85
CA PRO A 216 17.82 -13.93 4.80
C PRO A 216 17.31 -15.37 4.91
N ALA A 217 17.14 -16.04 3.77
CA ALA A 217 16.59 -17.40 3.70
C ALA A 217 17.27 -18.41 4.64
N ALA A 218 18.60 -18.37 4.76
CA ALA A 218 19.35 -19.23 5.68
C ALA A 218 19.04 -18.96 7.17
N GLY A 219 18.63 -17.73 7.51
CA GLY A 219 18.15 -17.37 8.85
C GLY A 219 16.79 -18.00 9.14
N LEU A 220 15.84 -17.87 8.21
CA LEU A 220 14.51 -18.50 8.31
C LEU A 220 14.60 -20.03 8.38
N GLU A 221 15.42 -20.65 7.51
CA GLU A 221 15.67 -22.09 7.53
C GLU A 221 16.26 -22.57 8.87
N SER A 222 17.07 -21.75 9.56
CA SER A 222 17.62 -22.08 10.88
C SER A 222 16.58 -22.01 12.03
N ILE A 223 15.50 -21.24 11.85
CA ILE A 223 14.36 -21.17 12.78
C ILE A 223 13.43 -22.37 12.56
N GLY A 224 13.41 -22.92 11.35
CA GLY A 224 12.71 -24.15 10.98
C GLY A 224 11.33 -23.93 10.35
N SER A 225 10.82 -24.95 9.67
CA SER A 225 9.54 -24.87 8.97
C SER A 225 8.36 -24.85 9.94
N SER A 226 7.62 -23.74 9.94
CA SER A 226 6.37 -23.62 10.70
C SER A 226 5.19 -24.30 9.98
N ASP A 227 4.22 -24.71 10.78
CA ASP A 227 2.96 -25.37 10.39
C ASP A 227 1.92 -24.31 9.92
N PRO A 228 1.37 -24.43 8.69
CA PRO A 228 0.27 -23.58 8.22
C PRO A 228 -0.93 -23.53 9.18
N GLY A 229 -1.21 -24.63 9.90
CA GLY A 229 -2.32 -24.74 10.84
C GLY A 229 -2.29 -23.70 11.96
N LYS A 230 -1.10 -23.30 12.43
CA LYS A 230 -0.94 -22.23 13.43
C LYS A 230 -1.42 -20.89 12.88
N LEU A 231 -0.93 -20.50 11.70
CA LEU A 231 -1.29 -19.27 11.01
C LEU A 231 -2.80 -19.22 10.73
N VAL A 232 -3.37 -20.32 10.25
CA VAL A 232 -4.82 -20.43 9.99
C VAL A 232 -5.64 -20.28 11.27
N ASN A 233 -5.25 -20.96 12.36
CA ASN A 233 -5.97 -20.87 13.63
C ASN A 233 -5.92 -19.46 14.25
N LEU A 234 -4.77 -18.79 14.15
CA LEU A 234 -4.62 -17.40 14.57
C LEU A 234 -5.44 -16.45 13.68
N GLY A 235 -5.45 -16.69 12.37
CA GLY A 235 -6.29 -15.97 11.41
C GLY A 235 -7.79 -16.07 11.73
N ARG A 236 -8.29 -17.25 12.11
CA ARG A 236 -9.67 -17.45 12.58
C ARG A 236 -9.99 -16.56 13.78
N LYS A 237 -9.16 -16.59 14.83
CA LYS A 237 -9.33 -15.76 16.03
C LYS A 237 -9.41 -14.26 15.71
N PHE A 238 -8.62 -13.76 14.76
CA PHE A 238 -8.73 -12.37 14.32
C PHE A 238 -10.03 -12.09 13.58
N LEU A 239 -10.47 -12.97 12.68
CA LEU A 239 -11.76 -12.79 12.00
C LEU A 239 -12.94 -12.79 12.99
N ASP A 240 -12.88 -13.60 14.05
CA ASP A 240 -13.88 -13.67 15.12
C ASP A 240 -13.99 -12.37 15.94
N THR A 241 -12.89 -11.62 16.08
CA THR A 241 -12.90 -10.26 16.67
C THR A 241 -13.36 -9.16 15.69
N GLY A 242 -13.83 -9.54 14.50
CA GLY A 242 -14.37 -8.60 13.51
C GLY A 242 -13.34 -7.95 12.58
N VAL A 243 -12.06 -8.32 12.66
CA VAL A 243 -10.98 -7.87 11.75
C VAL A 243 -11.43 -8.05 10.29
N LYS A 244 -11.41 -6.96 9.51
CA LYS A 244 -11.95 -6.97 8.14
C LYS A 244 -11.07 -7.67 7.12
N ARG A 245 -9.75 -7.69 7.34
CA ARG A 245 -8.78 -8.29 6.44
C ARG A 245 -7.53 -8.73 7.21
N LEU A 246 -7.01 -9.90 6.84
CA LEU A 246 -5.71 -10.41 7.25
C LEU A 246 -4.73 -10.15 6.11
N MET A 247 -3.54 -9.66 6.43
CA MET A 247 -2.39 -9.70 5.52
C MET A 247 -1.60 -11.00 5.77
N ILE A 248 -1.17 -11.65 4.70
CA ILE A 248 -0.23 -12.78 4.73
C ILE A 248 1.08 -12.29 4.15
N GLU A 249 2.12 -12.33 4.96
CA GLU A 249 3.49 -11.96 4.61
C GLU A 249 4.05 -12.90 3.51
N SER A 250 4.79 -12.34 2.55
CA SER A 250 5.46 -13.11 1.49
C SER A 250 6.70 -13.84 2.01
N GLU A 251 7.38 -13.26 2.99
CA GLU A 251 8.61 -13.79 3.58
C GLU A 251 8.38 -15.15 4.25
N GLY A 252 9.25 -16.13 3.93
CA GLY A 252 9.10 -17.52 4.38
C GLY A 252 8.06 -18.33 3.58
N ILE A 253 7.33 -17.72 2.64
CA ILE A 253 6.36 -18.39 1.76
C ILE A 253 6.77 -18.32 0.28
N THR A 254 6.95 -17.11 -0.24
CA THR A 254 7.33 -16.83 -1.65
C THR A 254 8.59 -15.98 -1.76
N GLU A 255 8.99 -15.34 -0.67
CA GLU A 255 10.18 -14.51 -0.51
C GLU A 255 11.11 -15.12 0.56
N ASN A 256 12.42 -14.91 0.41
CA ASN A 256 13.46 -15.47 1.29
C ASN A 256 13.33 -16.99 1.52
N VAL A 257 12.99 -17.74 0.46
CA VAL A 257 12.92 -19.21 0.46
C VAL A 257 13.60 -19.80 -0.78
N ASN A 258 14.24 -20.95 -0.62
CA ASN A 258 14.82 -21.71 -1.74
C ASN A 258 13.76 -22.38 -2.64
N SER A 259 12.56 -22.60 -2.12
CA SER A 259 11.40 -23.13 -2.88
C SER A 259 10.11 -22.57 -2.29
N TRP A 260 9.17 -22.19 -3.16
CA TRP A 260 7.90 -21.59 -2.73
C TRP A 260 7.02 -22.58 -1.95
N ARG A 261 6.55 -22.15 -0.78
CA ARG A 261 5.63 -22.88 0.10
C ARG A 261 4.18 -22.75 -0.38
N THR A 262 3.92 -23.23 -1.58
CA THR A 262 2.57 -23.21 -2.19
C THR A 262 1.55 -24.02 -1.39
N ASP A 263 2.01 -24.95 -0.53
CA ASP A 263 1.24 -25.67 0.47
C ASP A 263 0.64 -24.73 1.54
N VAL A 264 1.37 -23.72 2.00
CA VAL A 264 0.89 -22.72 2.97
C VAL A 264 -0.24 -21.92 2.36
N VAL A 265 -0.01 -21.37 1.15
CA VAL A 265 -1.02 -20.59 0.41
C VAL A 265 -2.28 -21.42 0.14
N SER A 266 -2.12 -22.66 -0.32
CA SER A 266 -3.25 -23.56 -0.61
C SER A 266 -4.05 -23.90 0.65
N THR A 267 -3.37 -24.06 1.79
CA THR A 267 -4.03 -24.32 3.08
C THR A 267 -4.81 -23.09 3.55
N ILE A 268 -4.22 -21.90 3.47
CA ILE A 268 -4.87 -20.62 3.79
C ILE A 268 -6.13 -20.42 2.94
N MET A 269 -6.01 -20.58 1.62
CA MET A 269 -7.12 -20.40 0.66
C MET A 269 -8.25 -21.43 0.82
N LYS A 270 -7.96 -22.59 1.42
CA LYS A 270 -8.93 -23.64 1.73
C LYS A 270 -9.65 -23.39 3.07
N GLU A 271 -8.97 -22.79 4.04
CA GLU A 271 -9.38 -22.79 5.44
C GLU A 271 -9.81 -21.43 6.01
N LEU A 272 -9.50 -20.34 5.32
CA LEU A 272 -9.93 -18.97 5.64
C LEU A 272 -10.76 -18.38 4.47
N PRO A 273 -11.70 -17.43 4.73
CA PRO A 273 -12.49 -16.82 3.68
C PRO A 273 -11.62 -15.94 2.76
N VAL A 274 -11.57 -16.25 1.47
CA VAL A 274 -10.66 -15.65 0.49
C VAL A 274 -10.83 -14.13 0.39
N GLU A 275 -12.05 -13.61 0.51
CA GLU A 275 -12.37 -12.18 0.50
C GLU A 275 -11.82 -11.41 1.73
N ARG A 276 -11.48 -12.15 2.79
CA ARG A 276 -10.92 -11.65 4.07
C ARG A 276 -9.40 -11.82 4.16
N VAL A 277 -8.78 -12.53 3.23
CA VAL A 277 -7.33 -12.73 3.16
C VAL A 277 -6.76 -11.85 2.04
N MET A 278 -5.56 -11.31 2.23
CA MET A 278 -4.74 -10.64 1.23
C MET A 278 -3.31 -11.13 1.37
N PHE A 279 -2.65 -11.38 0.25
CA PHE A 279 -1.26 -11.84 0.23
C PHE A 279 -0.33 -10.71 -0.21
N GLU A 280 0.82 -10.56 0.44
CA GLU A 280 1.91 -9.81 -0.15
C GLU A 280 2.43 -10.52 -1.40
N ALA A 281 2.65 -9.73 -2.44
CA ALA A 281 3.11 -10.16 -3.74
C ALA A 281 3.95 -9.06 -4.41
N ALA A 282 4.88 -8.45 -3.64
CA ALA A 282 5.73 -7.35 -4.08
C ALA A 282 6.86 -7.76 -5.07
N ASP A 283 6.75 -8.94 -5.70
CA ASP A 283 7.59 -9.38 -6.83
C ASP A 283 6.71 -9.69 -8.07
N PRO A 284 7.12 -9.27 -9.29
CA PRO A 284 6.35 -9.50 -10.51
C PRO A 284 6.05 -10.96 -10.87
N LYS A 285 6.90 -11.92 -10.46
CA LYS A 285 6.65 -13.36 -10.66
C LYS A 285 5.64 -13.87 -9.64
N VAL A 286 5.73 -13.41 -8.39
CA VAL A 286 4.80 -13.77 -7.31
C VAL A 286 3.38 -13.30 -7.63
N LEU A 287 3.18 -12.01 -7.99
CA LEU A 287 1.83 -11.54 -8.38
C LEU A 287 1.30 -12.22 -9.64
N ASN A 288 2.17 -12.56 -10.60
CA ASN A 288 1.79 -13.31 -11.81
C ASN A 288 1.36 -14.74 -11.47
N TRP A 289 2.03 -15.39 -10.52
CA TRP A 289 1.67 -16.71 -10.00
C TRP A 289 0.31 -16.70 -9.31
N TYR A 290 0.07 -15.78 -8.36
CA TYR A 290 -1.22 -15.65 -7.69
C TYR A 290 -2.40 -15.46 -8.67
N ILE A 291 -2.23 -14.60 -9.69
CA ILE A 291 -3.25 -14.39 -10.72
C ILE A 291 -3.47 -15.65 -11.59
N ARG A 292 -2.42 -16.44 -11.84
CA ARG A 292 -2.53 -17.68 -12.63
C ARG A 292 -3.23 -18.81 -11.86
N GLU A 293 -2.91 -19.01 -10.59
CA GLU A 293 -3.50 -20.10 -9.78
C GLU A 293 -4.91 -19.77 -9.26
N PHE A 294 -5.13 -18.54 -8.80
CA PHE A 294 -6.37 -18.15 -8.08
C PHE A 294 -7.26 -17.16 -8.85
N GLY A 295 -6.84 -16.75 -10.04
CA GLY A 295 -7.60 -15.87 -10.91
C GLY A 295 -7.57 -14.39 -10.52
N ILE A 296 -8.32 -13.57 -11.25
CA ILE A 296 -8.24 -12.09 -11.18
C ILE A 296 -8.84 -11.47 -9.92
N ASP A 297 -9.39 -12.30 -9.03
CA ASP A 297 -10.11 -11.90 -7.81
C ASP A 297 -9.32 -12.18 -6.52
N VAL A 298 -8.10 -12.72 -6.61
CA VAL A 298 -7.22 -12.82 -5.44
C VAL A 298 -6.83 -11.42 -4.93
N ASN A 299 -6.93 -11.20 -3.62
CA ASN A 299 -6.56 -9.93 -3.01
C ASN A 299 -5.04 -9.86 -2.85
N LEU A 300 -4.40 -8.82 -3.38
CA LEU A 300 -2.94 -8.70 -3.36
C LEU A 300 -2.49 -7.34 -2.82
N PHE A 301 -1.40 -7.37 -2.07
CA PHE A 301 -0.61 -6.22 -1.71
C PHE A 301 0.68 -6.20 -2.55
N VAL A 302 0.93 -5.10 -3.26
CA VAL A 302 2.01 -5.00 -4.25
C VAL A 302 2.77 -3.67 -4.13
N ASP A 303 3.96 -3.60 -4.70
CA ASP A 303 4.68 -2.32 -4.78
C ASP A 303 3.96 -1.32 -5.71
N HIS A 304 4.02 -0.02 -5.40
CA HIS A 304 3.39 1.03 -6.23
C HIS A 304 3.85 1.01 -7.68
N SER A 305 5.08 0.58 -7.97
CA SER A 305 5.60 0.47 -9.34
C SER A 305 4.96 -0.66 -10.15
N GLN A 306 4.34 -1.64 -9.49
CA GLN A 306 3.83 -2.88 -10.10
C GLN A 306 2.33 -2.82 -10.44
N ILE A 307 1.62 -1.78 -10.00
CA ILE A 307 0.16 -1.64 -10.12
C ILE A 307 -0.34 -1.72 -11.57
N VAL A 308 0.39 -1.16 -12.54
CA VAL A 308 0.02 -1.19 -13.96
C VAL A 308 0.13 -2.62 -14.50
N GLN A 309 1.20 -3.34 -14.17
CA GLN A 309 1.37 -4.75 -14.56
C GLN A 309 0.26 -5.62 -13.99
N LEU A 310 -0.04 -5.48 -12.70
CA LEU A 310 -1.14 -6.22 -12.04
C LEU A 310 -2.50 -5.89 -12.68
N THR A 311 -2.75 -4.62 -13.01
CA THR A 311 -3.99 -4.19 -13.67
C THR A 311 -4.13 -4.84 -15.05
N CYS A 312 -3.06 -4.85 -15.86
CA CYS A 312 -3.11 -5.48 -17.18
C CYS A 312 -3.29 -7.01 -17.11
N LEU A 313 -2.68 -7.66 -16.11
CA LEU A 313 -2.86 -9.09 -15.82
C LEU A 313 -4.31 -9.41 -15.42
N ARG A 314 -4.89 -8.67 -14.46
CA ARG A 314 -6.31 -8.83 -14.07
C ARG A 314 -7.25 -8.58 -15.24
N SER A 315 -6.98 -7.57 -16.07
CA SER A 315 -7.76 -7.27 -17.27
C SER A 315 -7.56 -8.27 -18.41
N GLY A 316 -6.56 -9.15 -18.35
CA GLY A 316 -6.24 -10.11 -19.42
C GLY A 316 -5.65 -9.50 -20.69
N ILE A 317 -5.25 -8.22 -20.66
CA ILE A 317 -4.72 -7.47 -21.81
C ILE A 317 -3.20 -7.54 -21.93
N TRP A 318 -2.50 -7.92 -20.86
CA TRP A 318 -1.06 -8.19 -20.88
C TRP A 318 -0.67 -9.22 -19.84
N GLY A 319 0.42 -9.93 -20.09
CA GLY A 319 1.01 -10.93 -19.20
C GLY A 319 2.33 -11.46 -19.76
N THR A 320 2.98 -12.34 -19.00
CA THR A 320 4.20 -13.04 -19.43
C THR A 320 3.84 -14.23 -20.33
N ALA A 321 4.82 -14.96 -20.87
CA ALA A 321 4.55 -16.20 -21.63
C ALA A 321 3.72 -17.23 -20.85
N ASP A 322 3.76 -17.18 -19.51
CA ASP A 322 2.98 -18.05 -18.62
C ASP A 322 1.49 -17.67 -18.56
N THR A 323 1.16 -16.38 -18.68
CA THR A 323 -0.19 -15.83 -18.42
C THR A 323 -0.87 -15.14 -19.62
N TRP A 324 -0.12 -14.71 -20.63
CA TRP A 324 -0.65 -14.02 -21.81
C TRP A 324 -1.73 -14.86 -22.51
N GLY A 325 -2.92 -14.28 -22.69
CA GLY A 325 -4.07 -14.94 -23.33
C GLY A 325 -4.71 -16.11 -22.56
N LYS A 326 -4.18 -16.46 -21.38
CA LYS A 326 -4.59 -17.63 -20.60
C LYS A 326 -5.46 -17.30 -19.37
N ILE A 327 -5.40 -16.07 -18.89
CA ILE A 327 -6.21 -15.60 -17.75
C ILE A 327 -7.65 -15.33 -18.22
N VAL A 328 -8.53 -16.28 -17.93
CA VAL A 328 -9.97 -16.22 -18.25
C VAL A 328 -10.81 -16.16 -16.98
N THR A 329 -11.99 -15.54 -17.06
CA THR A 329 -13.00 -15.61 -16.00
C THR A 329 -14.36 -15.95 -16.58
N PHE A 330 -15.13 -16.73 -15.82
CA PHE A 330 -16.55 -16.94 -16.10
C PHE A 330 -17.36 -16.12 -15.10
N ARG A 331 -18.02 -15.07 -15.59
CA ARG A 331 -19.08 -14.36 -14.87
C ARG A 331 -20.39 -14.64 -15.61
N PRO A 332 -21.44 -15.18 -14.99
CA PRO A 332 -22.77 -15.06 -15.56
C PRO A 332 -23.09 -13.57 -15.67
N ASN A 333 -23.67 -13.14 -16.79
CA ASN A 333 -23.98 -11.72 -17.03
C ASN A 333 -24.74 -11.14 -15.84
N GLN A 334 -24.13 -10.17 -15.15
CA GLN A 334 -24.92 -9.23 -14.36
C GLN A 334 -25.79 -8.48 -15.38
N THR A 335 -27.11 -8.65 -15.28
CA THR A 335 -28.06 -7.90 -16.08
C THR A 335 -27.79 -6.42 -15.90
N LYS A 336 -27.53 -5.73 -17.03
CA LYS A 336 -27.37 -4.27 -17.09
C LYS A 336 -28.59 -3.54 -16.53
#